data_AF-A0A7S0EQA5-F1
#
_entry.id   AF-A0A7S0EQA5-F1
#
_cell.length_a   1.000
_cell.length_b   1.000
_cell.length_c   1.000
_cell.angle_alpha   90.00
_cell.angle_beta   90.00
_cell.angle_gamma   90.00
#
_symmetry.space_group_name_H-M   'P 1'
#
loop_
_entity.id
_entity.type
_entity.pdbx_description
1 polymer ?
#
loop_
_entity_poly.entity_id
_entity_poly.type
_entity_poly.pdbx_seq_one_letter_code
_entity_poly.pdbx_strand_id
1 'polypeptide(L)'
;FIASRATPRPTMTERERKIRKLVGDSGGGSSSIANTGSFEYFECSRYIWWASRQESVTKSDRKFMTKRMALLYVAKRNSDALSTQAAALGKQWSEVTASARGPYAVEPNRCWDDAFLELSEAVLQEYGSNCCSVVNMLKPKTGTVFSFVGRSIDVTDAAGLLDLLAAPCAASTEADEECSKAEINKTQPLPVTQKSGPVRIMPNGSFAE
;
A
#
# COMPACT_ATOMS: atom_id res chain seq x y z
N PHE A 1 -4.64 11.37 -51.96
CA PHE A 1 -5.24 11.87 -50.71
C PHE A 1 -5.84 10.70 -49.94
N ILE A 2 -5.15 10.20 -48.92
CA ILE A 2 -5.69 9.16 -48.04
C ILE A 2 -6.47 9.88 -46.94
N ALA A 3 -7.80 9.79 -46.99
CA ALA A 3 -8.67 10.34 -45.96
C ALA A 3 -8.53 9.52 -44.68
N SER A 4 -7.85 10.07 -43.68
CA SER A 4 -7.83 9.55 -42.32
C SER A 4 -9.23 9.65 -41.72
N ARG A 5 -9.94 8.51 -41.69
CA ARG A 5 -11.18 8.38 -40.92
C ARG A 5 -10.88 8.63 -39.45
N ALA A 6 -11.33 9.78 -38.94
CA ALA A 6 -11.31 10.09 -37.52
C ALA A 6 -12.15 9.04 -36.78
N THR A 7 -11.50 8.26 -35.91
CA THR A 7 -12.19 7.38 -34.98
C THR A 7 -13.00 8.23 -34.00
N PRO A 8 -14.30 7.93 -33.79
CA PRO A 8 -15.09 8.65 -32.80
C PRO A 8 -14.49 8.41 -31.42
N ARG A 9 -14.29 9.50 -30.65
CA ARG A 9 -13.81 9.40 -29.27
C ARG A 9 -14.80 8.53 -28.47
N PRO A 10 -14.32 7.58 -27.65
CA PRO A 10 -15.20 6.78 -26.82
C PRO A 10 -16.00 7.71 -25.91
N THR A 11 -17.33 7.62 -26.00
CA THR A 11 -18.25 8.35 -25.14
C THR A 11 -18.12 7.80 -23.73
N MET A 12 -17.88 8.70 -22.77
CA MET A 12 -17.65 8.34 -21.38
C MET A 12 -18.89 7.66 -20.78
N THR A 13 -18.68 6.49 -20.16
CA THR A 13 -19.76 5.71 -19.55
C THR A 13 -20.38 6.44 -18.36
N GLU A 14 -21.63 6.14 -18.01
CA GLU A 14 -22.29 6.72 -16.83
C GLU A 14 -21.52 6.44 -15.55
N ARG A 15 -20.95 5.24 -15.45
CA ARG A 15 -20.10 4.81 -14.34
C ARG A 15 -18.87 5.70 -14.18
N GLU A 16 -18.15 5.95 -15.27
CA GLU A 16 -16.99 6.85 -15.26
C GLU A 16 -17.39 8.28 -14.88
N ARG A 17 -18.57 8.75 -15.32
CA ARG A 17 -19.10 10.08 -14.93
C ARG A 17 -19.36 10.15 -13.43
N LYS A 18 -19.98 9.13 -12.84
CA LYS A 18 -20.20 9.04 -11.39
C LYS A 18 -18.89 9.04 -10.62
N ILE A 19 -17.92 8.21 -11.03
CA ILE A 19 -16.60 8.17 -10.38
C ILE A 19 -15.93 9.54 -10.43
N ARG A 20 -15.91 10.21 -11.58
CA ARG A 20 -15.31 11.55 -11.68
C ARG A 20 -16.03 12.59 -10.82
N LYS A 21 -17.36 12.55 -10.76
CA LYS A 21 -18.13 13.45 -9.90
C LYS A 21 -17.75 13.23 -8.43
N LEU A 22 -17.73 11.99 -7.96
CA LEU A 22 -17.40 11.66 -6.57
C LEU A 22 -15.95 12.00 -6.18
N VAL A 23 -15.03 11.92 -7.14
CA VAL A 23 -13.62 12.30 -6.95
C VAL A 23 -13.45 13.83 -7.04
N GLY A 24 -14.26 14.52 -7.85
CA GLY A 24 -14.20 15.97 -8.07
C GLY A 24 -14.97 16.82 -7.06
N ASP A 25 -16.05 16.31 -6.46
CA ASP A 25 -16.89 17.02 -5.47
C ASP A 25 -16.39 16.90 -4.03
N SER A 26 -15.24 16.26 -3.79
CA SER A 26 -14.56 16.31 -2.48
C SER A 26 -13.94 17.69 -2.18
N GLY A 27 -14.24 18.72 -2.98
CA GLY A 27 -13.78 20.11 -2.84
C GLY A 27 -14.80 21.05 -2.19
N GLY A 28 -15.72 20.55 -1.37
CA GLY A 28 -16.66 21.36 -0.59
C GLY A 28 -16.17 21.67 0.82
N GLY A 29 -15.13 22.50 0.94
CA GLY A 29 -14.52 22.97 2.19
C GLY A 29 -13.09 22.41 2.34
N SER A 30 -12.01 23.10 2.00
CA SER A 30 -11.71 24.47 2.42
C SER A 30 -11.07 25.25 1.27
N SER A 31 -11.69 26.38 0.94
CA SER A 31 -11.10 27.48 0.19
C SER A 31 -10.01 28.13 1.04
N SER A 32 -8.82 27.53 1.04
CA SER A 32 -7.54 28.24 1.23
C SER A 32 -6.39 27.35 0.74
N ILE A 33 -5.89 27.63 -0.47
CA ILE A 33 -4.48 27.34 -0.82
C ILE A 33 -3.62 28.37 -0.07
N ALA A 34 -3.75 28.34 1.25
CA ALA A 34 -3.02 29.11 2.24
C ALA A 34 -3.22 28.35 3.55
N ASN A 35 -2.12 28.03 4.21
CA ASN A 35 -2.01 27.23 5.44
C ASN A 35 -2.25 25.73 5.32
N THR A 36 -1.21 24.99 4.95
CA THR A 36 -0.39 24.17 5.88
C THR A 36 0.48 23.25 5.03
N GLY A 37 1.78 23.14 5.32
CA GLY A 37 2.74 22.30 4.59
C GLY A 37 2.51 20.81 4.80
N SER A 38 1.27 20.32 4.86
CA SER A 38 0.96 18.91 5.06
C SER A 38 -0.10 18.43 4.06
N PHE A 39 0.24 17.45 3.23
CA PHE A 39 -0.69 16.77 2.33
C PHE A 39 -1.16 15.46 2.94
N GLU A 40 -2.47 15.26 3.13
CA GLU A 40 -3.00 13.98 3.58
C GLU A 40 -3.24 13.03 2.40
N TYR A 41 -2.81 11.77 2.54
CA TYR A 41 -3.16 10.67 1.64
C TYR A 41 -3.56 9.44 2.45
N PHE A 42 -4.29 8.54 1.81
CA PHE A 42 -4.81 7.33 2.43
C PHE A 42 -4.05 6.12 1.88
N GLU A 43 -3.32 5.42 2.73
CA GLU A 43 -2.62 4.19 2.38
C GLU A 43 -3.47 2.98 2.73
N CYS A 44 -3.81 2.19 1.71
CA CYS A 44 -4.44 0.89 1.86
C CYS A 44 -3.39 -0.21 2.02
N SER A 45 -3.64 -1.11 2.96
CA SER A 45 -2.84 -2.31 3.19
C SER A 45 -3.70 -3.56 3.03
N ARG A 46 -3.04 -4.68 2.73
CA ARG A 46 -3.65 -6.00 2.67
C ARG A 46 -2.99 -6.93 3.69
N TYR A 47 -3.81 -7.57 4.51
CA TYR A 47 -3.42 -8.61 5.44
C TYR A 47 -3.71 -9.96 4.81
N ILE A 48 -2.67 -10.76 4.57
CA ILE A 48 -2.74 -12.05 3.90
C ILE A 48 -2.32 -13.11 4.92
N TRP A 49 -3.05 -14.23 4.97
CA TRP A 49 -2.69 -15.37 5.80
C TRP A 49 -2.85 -16.69 5.07
N TRP A 50 -2.10 -17.68 5.53
CA TRP A 50 -2.18 -19.08 5.12
C TRP A 50 -2.01 -20.01 6.32
N ALA A 51 -2.27 -21.31 6.11
CA ALA A 51 -2.20 -22.34 7.14
C ALA A 51 -2.90 -21.97 8.47
N SER A 52 -4.12 -21.43 8.40
CA SER A 52 -4.89 -20.99 9.58
C SER A 52 -4.21 -19.90 10.42
N ARG A 53 -3.48 -18.98 9.76
CA ARG A 53 -2.76 -17.83 10.37
C ARG A 53 -1.48 -18.18 11.12
N GLN A 54 -0.97 -19.41 11.00
CA GLN A 54 0.39 -19.71 11.45
C GLN A 54 1.43 -18.89 10.67
N GLU A 55 1.08 -18.53 9.44
CA GLU A 55 1.88 -17.65 8.61
C GLU A 55 0.98 -16.50 8.09
N SER A 56 1.41 -15.27 8.33
CA SER A 56 0.68 -14.07 7.93
C SER A 56 1.62 -12.92 7.60
N VAL A 57 1.17 -12.03 6.72
CA VAL A 57 1.92 -10.84 6.32
C VAL A 57 0.98 -9.69 6.02
N THR A 58 1.34 -8.50 6.51
CA THR A 58 0.71 -7.24 6.12
C THR A 58 1.60 -6.56 5.08
N LYS A 59 1.04 -6.19 3.93
CA LYS A 59 1.76 -5.48 2.85
C LYS A 59 1.02 -4.21 2.45
N SER A 60 1.77 -3.17 2.11
CA SER A 60 1.24 -2.00 1.41
C SER A 60 0.61 -2.43 0.08
N ASP A 61 -0.50 -1.82 -0.31
CA ASP A 61 -1.23 -2.17 -1.52
C ASP A 61 -1.42 -0.97 -2.46
N ARG A 62 -2.21 0.03 -2.07
CA ARG A 62 -2.53 1.21 -2.89
C ARG A 62 -2.58 2.48 -2.04
N LYS A 63 -2.35 3.63 -2.67
CA LYS A 63 -2.45 4.95 -2.05
C LYS A 63 -3.49 5.78 -2.79
N PHE A 64 -4.33 6.52 -2.06
CA PHE A 64 -5.41 7.32 -2.59
C PHE A 64 -5.37 8.75 -2.04
N MET A 65 -5.79 9.72 -2.84
CA MET A 65 -5.79 11.14 -2.45
C MET A 65 -6.97 11.52 -1.55
N THR A 66 -8.06 10.75 -1.59
CA THR A 66 -9.25 11.02 -0.77
C THR A 66 -9.66 9.80 0.03
N LYS A 67 -10.25 10.05 1.20
CA LYS A 67 -10.80 9.01 2.08
C LYS A 67 -11.85 8.18 1.36
N ARG A 68 -12.75 8.84 0.61
CA ARG A 68 -13.77 8.20 -0.21
C ARG A 68 -13.20 7.15 -1.18
N MET A 69 -12.13 7.46 -1.89
CA MET A 69 -11.50 6.51 -2.82
C MET A 69 -10.96 5.28 -2.10
N ALA A 70 -10.28 5.48 -0.96
CA ALA A 70 -9.77 4.39 -0.13
C ALA A 70 -10.91 3.52 0.42
N LEU A 71 -12.01 4.13 0.88
CA LEU A 71 -13.18 3.44 1.39
C LEU A 71 -13.88 2.59 0.33
N LEU A 72 -14.15 3.15 -0.85
CA LEU A 72 -14.73 2.41 -1.97
C LEU A 72 -13.84 1.22 -2.36
N TYR A 73 -12.52 1.41 -2.36
CA TYR A 73 -11.56 0.34 -2.61
C TYR A 73 -11.66 -0.78 -1.57
N VAL A 74 -11.59 -0.44 -0.28
CA VAL A 74 -11.63 -1.41 0.83
C VAL A 74 -12.96 -2.15 0.87
N ALA A 75 -14.08 -1.44 0.74
CA ALA A 75 -15.42 -2.03 0.74
C ALA A 75 -15.57 -3.05 -0.40
N LYS A 76 -15.15 -2.71 -1.62
CA LYS A 76 -15.15 -3.66 -2.73
C LYS A 76 -14.27 -4.88 -2.45
N ARG A 77 -13.01 -4.66 -2.07
CA ARG A 77 -12.05 -5.75 -1.88
C ARG A 77 -12.44 -6.71 -0.75
N ASN A 78 -12.98 -6.18 0.35
CA ASN A 78 -13.45 -7.01 1.46
C ASN A 78 -14.75 -7.74 1.10
N SER A 79 -15.63 -7.13 0.28
CA SER A 79 -16.79 -7.83 -0.27
C SER A 79 -16.36 -8.99 -1.19
N ASP A 80 -15.41 -8.77 -2.10
CA ASP A 80 -14.89 -9.81 -2.99
C ASP A 80 -14.26 -10.96 -2.18
N ALA A 81 -13.49 -10.62 -1.14
CA ALA A 81 -12.89 -11.59 -0.23
C ALA A 81 -13.95 -12.42 0.49
N LEU A 82 -14.98 -11.79 1.05
CA LEU A 82 -16.08 -12.49 1.71
C LEU A 82 -16.84 -13.41 0.75
N SER A 83 -17.17 -12.93 -0.44
CA SER A 83 -17.82 -13.74 -1.49
C SER A 83 -16.99 -14.95 -1.88
N THR A 84 -15.67 -14.79 -2.01
CA THR A 84 -14.75 -15.89 -2.32
C THR A 84 -14.75 -16.94 -1.21
N GLN A 85 -14.75 -16.52 0.05
CA GLN A 85 -14.78 -17.45 1.19
C GLN A 85 -16.14 -18.14 1.34
N ALA A 86 -17.24 -17.43 1.09
CA ALA A 86 -18.57 -18.03 1.07
C ALA A 86 -18.66 -19.12 0.01
N ALA A 87 -18.19 -18.84 -1.22
CA ALA A 87 -18.15 -19.81 -2.30
C ALA A 87 -17.27 -21.02 -1.98
N ALA A 88 -16.10 -20.82 -1.34
CA ALA A 88 -15.22 -21.91 -0.90
C ALA A 88 -15.87 -22.82 0.15
N LEU A 89 -16.83 -22.31 0.93
CA LEU A 89 -17.62 -23.07 1.89
C LEU A 89 -18.91 -23.65 1.29
N GLY A 90 -19.18 -23.42 0.00
CA GLY A 90 -20.43 -23.81 -0.64
C GLY A 90 -21.65 -23.04 -0.10
N LYS A 91 -21.45 -21.86 0.47
CA LYS A 91 -22.49 -21.03 1.09
C LYS A 91 -22.79 -19.79 0.26
N GLN A 92 -24.02 -19.30 0.39
CA GLN A 92 -24.41 -18.01 -0.17
C GLN A 92 -24.01 -16.85 0.75
N TRP A 93 -23.98 -15.63 0.20
CA TRP A 93 -23.68 -14.41 0.96
C TRP A 93 -24.57 -14.27 2.19
N SER A 94 -25.89 -14.40 2.01
CA SER A 94 -26.87 -14.29 3.10
C SER A 94 -26.65 -15.31 4.21
N GLU A 95 -26.15 -16.50 3.90
CA GLU A 95 -25.89 -17.55 4.88
C GLU A 95 -24.65 -17.24 5.73
N VAL A 96 -23.61 -16.66 5.14
CA VAL A 96 -22.39 -16.28 5.88
C VAL A 96 -22.56 -14.98 6.65
N THR A 97 -23.47 -14.09 6.23
CA THR A 97 -23.79 -12.85 6.95
C THR A 97 -24.94 -13.01 7.94
N ALA A 98 -25.73 -14.07 7.90
CA ALA A 98 -26.83 -14.32 8.85
C ALA A 98 -26.38 -14.38 10.32
N SER A 99 -25.15 -14.82 10.56
CA SER A 99 -24.52 -14.87 11.88
C SER A 99 -23.92 -13.52 12.30
N ALA A 100 -23.72 -12.59 11.37
CA ALA A 100 -23.23 -11.25 11.64
C ALA A 100 -24.40 -10.38 12.12
N ARG A 101 -24.50 -10.17 13.43
CA ARG A 101 -25.59 -9.40 14.06
C ARG A 101 -25.05 -8.26 14.93
N GLY A 102 -25.92 -7.29 15.20
CA GLY A 102 -25.59 -6.13 16.01
C GLY A 102 -24.47 -5.31 15.36
N PRO A 103 -23.39 -4.96 16.09
CA PRO A 103 -22.34 -4.07 15.59
C PRO A 103 -21.51 -4.64 14.44
N TYR A 104 -21.64 -5.94 14.14
CA TYR A 104 -20.92 -6.61 13.05
C TYR A 104 -21.81 -6.90 11.84
N ALA A 105 -23.08 -6.48 11.87
CA ALA A 105 -24.00 -6.71 10.76
C ALA A 105 -23.49 -6.02 9.49
N VAL A 106 -23.47 -6.76 8.38
CA VAL A 106 -23.04 -6.18 7.10
C VAL A 106 -24.21 -5.43 6.49
N GLU A 107 -24.17 -4.10 6.53
CA GLU A 107 -25.16 -3.24 5.91
C GLU A 107 -24.51 -2.33 4.85
N PRO A 108 -25.01 -2.32 3.59
CA PRO A 108 -26.10 -3.14 3.05
C PRO A 108 -25.78 -4.63 3.00
N ASN A 109 -26.74 -5.51 3.33
CA ASN A 109 -26.50 -6.97 3.35
C ASN A 109 -26.55 -7.59 1.94
N ARG A 110 -25.60 -7.20 1.09
CA ARG A 110 -25.42 -7.73 -0.26
C ARG A 110 -23.96 -7.54 -0.70
N CYS A 111 -23.56 -8.28 -1.73
CA CYS A 111 -22.28 -8.08 -2.39
C CYS A 111 -22.16 -6.67 -2.97
N TRP A 112 -20.92 -6.22 -3.17
CA TRP A 112 -20.60 -4.97 -3.83
C TRP A 112 -21.26 -4.85 -5.22
N ASP A 113 -21.88 -3.70 -5.48
CA ASP A 113 -22.41 -3.28 -6.79
C ASP A 113 -22.15 -1.79 -7.03
N ASP A 114 -22.52 -1.27 -8.21
CA ASP A 114 -22.28 0.14 -8.56
C ASP A 114 -23.14 1.11 -7.71
N ALA A 115 -24.18 0.66 -7.00
CA ALA A 115 -24.93 1.53 -6.10
C ALA A 115 -24.16 1.86 -4.81
N PHE A 116 -23.08 1.13 -4.49
CA PHE A 116 -22.16 1.51 -3.41
C PHE A 116 -21.46 2.85 -3.67
N LEU A 117 -21.37 3.28 -4.94
CA LEU A 117 -20.79 4.58 -5.30
C LEU A 117 -21.58 5.75 -4.70
N GLU A 118 -22.86 5.55 -4.35
CA GLU A 118 -23.74 6.58 -3.79
C GLU A 118 -23.81 6.53 -2.26
N LEU A 119 -23.19 5.53 -1.62
CA LEU A 119 -23.22 5.41 -0.16
C LEU A 119 -22.33 6.46 0.52
N SER A 120 -22.68 6.80 1.77
CA SER A 120 -21.90 7.70 2.59
C SER A 120 -20.58 7.04 3.04
N GLU A 121 -19.60 7.86 3.40
CA GLU A 121 -18.31 7.34 3.89
C GLU A 121 -18.45 6.50 5.17
N ALA A 122 -19.36 6.90 6.07
CA ALA A 122 -19.63 6.16 7.30
C ALA A 122 -20.12 4.74 7.00
N VAL A 123 -21.09 4.61 6.09
CA VAL A 123 -21.62 3.31 5.66
C VAL A 123 -20.54 2.47 4.98
N LEU A 124 -19.73 3.05 4.10
CA LEU A 124 -18.64 2.32 3.44
C LEU A 124 -17.58 1.83 4.43
N GLN A 125 -17.25 2.64 5.44
CA GLN A 125 -16.28 2.30 6.46
C GLN A 125 -16.77 1.13 7.32
N GLU A 126 -18.02 1.20 7.79
CA GLU A 126 -18.65 0.14 8.56
C GLU A 126 -18.80 -1.13 7.73
N TYR A 127 -19.31 -1.03 6.51
CA TYR A 127 -19.45 -2.16 5.60
C TYR A 127 -18.11 -2.89 5.36
N GLY A 128 -17.05 -2.15 5.06
CA GLY A 128 -15.72 -2.72 4.83
C GLY A 128 -15.15 -3.43 6.07
N SER A 129 -15.36 -2.85 7.26
CA SER A 129 -14.97 -3.44 8.56
C SER A 129 -15.78 -4.70 8.89
N ASN A 130 -17.09 -4.67 8.64
CA ASN A 130 -17.99 -5.77 8.96
C ASN A 130 -17.76 -6.95 8.01
N CYS A 131 -17.50 -6.71 6.72
CA CYS A 131 -17.05 -7.75 5.80
C CYS A 131 -15.77 -8.45 6.30
N CYS A 132 -14.78 -7.68 6.75
CA CYS A 132 -13.55 -8.23 7.35
C CYS A 132 -13.85 -9.08 8.60
N SER A 133 -14.74 -8.60 9.47
CA SER A 133 -15.18 -9.31 10.67
C SER A 133 -15.84 -10.65 10.33
N VAL A 134 -16.72 -10.68 9.32
CA VAL A 134 -17.34 -11.93 8.85
C VAL A 134 -16.29 -12.89 8.30
N VAL A 135 -15.37 -12.42 7.46
CA VAL A 135 -14.26 -13.25 6.96
C VAL A 135 -13.45 -13.85 8.12
N ASN A 136 -13.21 -13.08 9.18
CA ASN A 136 -12.52 -13.57 10.38
C ASN A 136 -13.33 -14.64 11.13
N MET A 137 -14.65 -14.47 11.24
CA MET A 137 -15.55 -15.45 11.86
C MET A 137 -15.61 -16.78 11.10
N LEU A 138 -15.50 -16.75 9.77
CA LEU A 138 -15.46 -17.95 8.94
C LEU A 138 -14.19 -18.79 9.13
N LYS A 139 -13.16 -18.26 9.80
CA LYS A 139 -11.87 -18.93 10.09
C LYS A 139 -11.30 -19.66 8.86
N PRO A 140 -11.17 -19.00 7.69
CA PRO A 140 -10.68 -19.69 6.52
C PRO A 140 -9.19 -20.00 6.65
N LYS A 141 -8.77 -21.14 6.08
CA LYS A 141 -7.37 -21.61 6.12
C LYS A 141 -6.41 -20.62 5.44
N THR A 142 -6.87 -19.95 4.40
CA THR A 142 -6.16 -18.89 3.67
C THR A 142 -7.11 -17.73 3.40
N GLY A 143 -6.60 -16.52 3.31
CA GLY A 143 -7.45 -15.36 3.01
C GLY A 143 -6.70 -14.06 2.88
N THR A 144 -7.43 -13.02 2.48
CA THR A 144 -6.91 -11.67 2.39
C THR A 144 -8.00 -10.68 2.78
N VAL A 145 -7.67 -9.72 3.65
CA VAL A 145 -8.54 -8.59 4.00
C VAL A 145 -7.78 -7.28 3.85
N PHE A 146 -8.50 -6.20 3.62
CA PHE A 146 -7.97 -4.89 3.30
C PHE A 146 -8.39 -3.88 4.36
N SER A 147 -7.49 -2.95 4.64
CA SER A 147 -7.70 -1.81 5.55
C SER A 147 -7.03 -0.57 4.98
N PHE A 148 -7.34 0.61 5.51
CA PHE A 148 -6.69 1.86 5.13
C PHE A 148 -6.35 2.70 6.35
N VAL A 149 -5.34 3.55 6.21
CA VAL A 149 -4.89 4.52 7.23
C VAL A 149 -4.61 5.86 6.55
N GLY A 150 -5.10 6.96 7.13
CA GLY A 150 -4.74 8.32 6.73
C GLY A 150 -3.31 8.65 7.18
N ARG A 151 -2.52 9.24 6.29
CA ARG A 151 -1.14 9.67 6.55
C ARG A 151 -0.94 11.08 6.04
N SER A 152 -0.32 11.93 6.86
CA SER A 152 0.20 13.22 6.41
C SER A 152 1.58 13.06 5.79
N ILE A 153 1.84 13.82 4.73
CA ILE A 153 3.17 14.09 4.19
C ILE A 153 3.46 15.53 4.51
N ASP A 154 4.45 15.75 5.38
CA ASP A 154 4.98 17.08 5.59
C ASP A 154 5.82 17.47 4.37
N VAL A 155 5.51 18.64 3.81
CA VAL A 155 6.16 19.20 2.64
C VAL A 155 6.72 20.56 3.04
N THR A 156 7.99 20.76 2.72
CA THR A 156 8.67 22.02 2.92
C THR A 156 7.98 23.11 2.11
N ASP A 157 7.50 24.16 2.78
CA ASP A 157 6.91 25.30 2.12
C ASP A 157 7.99 26.24 1.55
N ALA A 158 7.56 27.32 0.89
CA ALA A 158 8.50 28.25 0.27
C ALA A 158 9.44 28.91 1.29
N ALA A 159 8.98 29.18 2.51
CA ALA A 159 9.80 29.74 3.58
C ALA A 159 10.85 28.73 4.05
N GLY A 160 10.45 27.49 4.34
CA GLY A 160 11.38 26.42 4.70
C GLY A 160 12.38 26.09 3.59
N LEU A 161 11.99 26.23 2.33
CA LEU A 161 12.91 26.09 1.19
C LEU A 161 13.92 27.25 1.17
N LEU A 162 13.47 28.49 1.38
CA LEU A 162 14.36 29.65 1.45
C LEU A 162 15.37 29.53 2.60
N ASP A 163 14.94 29.04 3.77
CA ASP A 163 15.82 28.78 4.91
C ASP A 163 16.87 27.72 4.58
N LEU A 164 16.48 26.63 3.90
CA LEU A 164 17.42 25.59 3.43
C LEU A 164 18.42 26.12 2.40
N LEU A 165 17.99 27.02 1.52
CA LEU A 165 18.85 27.63 0.50
C LEU A 165 19.76 28.71 1.08
N ALA A 166 19.35 29.38 2.17
CA ALA A 166 20.14 30.38 2.88
C ALA A 166 21.16 29.73 3.84
N ALA A 167 20.94 28.49 4.26
CA ALA A 167 21.90 27.74 5.03
C ALA A 167 23.19 27.53 4.21
N PRO A 168 24.38 27.78 4.78
CA PRO A 168 25.62 27.45 4.12
C PRO A 168 25.60 25.95 3.81
N CYS A 169 25.87 25.60 2.55
CA CYS A 169 26.04 24.21 2.16
C CYS A 169 27.17 23.64 3.03
N ALA A 170 26.83 22.88 4.06
CA ALA A 170 27.78 22.02 4.72
C ALA A 170 28.14 20.98 3.68
N ALA A 171 29.11 21.32 2.82
CA ALA A 171 29.85 20.34 2.04
C ALA A 171 30.21 19.26 3.05
N SER A 172 29.65 18.09 2.82
CA SER A 172 29.82 16.88 3.60
C SER A 172 31.29 16.70 3.96
N THR A 173 31.68 17.13 5.17
CA THR A 173 32.98 16.84 5.75
C THR A 173 33.18 15.33 5.91
N GLU A 174 32.11 14.54 5.81
CA GLU A 174 32.14 13.08 5.72
C GLU A 174 32.74 12.58 4.39
N ALA A 175 32.58 13.30 3.27
CA ALA A 175 33.18 12.93 1.98
C ALA A 175 34.69 13.27 1.93
N ASP A 176 35.10 14.37 2.56
CA ASP A 176 36.50 14.79 2.60
C ASP A 176 37.32 13.96 3.61
N GLU A 177 36.73 13.49 4.72
CA GLU A 177 37.38 12.56 5.66
C GLU A 177 37.60 11.16 5.05
N GLU A 178 36.68 10.69 4.20
CA GLU A 178 36.81 9.39 3.52
C GLU A 178 37.82 9.45 2.36
N CYS A 179 37.91 10.58 1.65
CA CYS A 179 38.97 10.83 0.65
C CYS A 179 40.37 10.88 1.30
N SER A 180 40.48 11.51 2.47
CA SER A 180 41.72 11.59 3.25
C SER A 180 42.20 10.22 3.77
N LYS A 181 41.26 9.33 4.15
CA LYS A 181 41.58 7.96 4.58
C LYS A 181 42.02 7.04 3.43
N ALA A 182 41.54 7.30 2.20
CA ALA A 182 41.93 6.55 1.02
C ALA A 182 43.36 6.88 0.56
N GLU A 183 43.86 8.09 0.83
CA GLU A 183 45.20 8.52 0.41
C GLU A 183 46.32 8.01 1.33
N ILE A 184 46.03 7.83 2.62
CA ILE A 184 46.95 7.24 3.62
C ILE A 184 47.18 5.73 3.37
N ASN A 185 46.19 5.02 2.80
CA ASN A 185 46.33 3.59 2.49
C ASN A 185 47.14 3.28 1.21
N LYS A 186 47.54 4.29 0.42
CA LYS A 186 48.43 4.09 -0.73
C LYS A 186 49.92 4.11 -0.38
N THR A 187 50.29 4.54 0.83
CA THR A 187 51.69 4.71 1.24
C THR A 187 52.17 3.67 2.25
N GLN A 188 51.32 2.75 2.73
CA GLN A 188 51.79 1.62 3.54
C GLN A 188 52.22 0.44 2.64
N PRO A 189 53.47 -0.04 2.75
CA PRO A 189 53.89 -1.24 2.06
C PRO A 189 53.12 -2.44 2.61
N LEU A 190 52.58 -3.25 1.69
CA LEU A 190 51.86 -4.49 2.02
C LEU A 190 52.72 -5.38 2.94
N PRO A 191 52.16 -5.92 4.04
CA PRO A 191 52.86 -6.90 4.85
C PRO A 191 53.15 -8.14 4.00
N VAL A 192 54.43 -8.51 3.93
CA VAL A 192 54.89 -9.76 3.31
C VAL A 192 54.35 -10.91 4.15
N THR A 193 53.20 -11.48 3.75
CA THR A 193 52.73 -12.73 4.33
C THR A 193 53.61 -13.86 3.87
N GLN A 194 54.24 -14.53 4.84
CA GLN A 194 55.06 -15.72 4.66
C GLN A 194 54.33 -16.79 3.83
N LYS A 195 55.07 -17.42 2.93
CA LYS A 195 54.63 -18.55 2.10
C LYS A 195 54.13 -19.69 3.00
N SER A 196 52.83 -19.95 2.98
CA SER A 196 52.28 -21.26 3.37
C SER A 196 52.68 -22.27 2.29
N GLY A 197 53.20 -23.42 2.72
CA GLY A 197 53.74 -24.47 1.86
C GLY A 197 52.68 -25.15 0.97
N PRO A 198 53.11 -26.04 0.06
CA PRO A 198 52.21 -26.67 -0.90
C PRO A 198 51.25 -27.64 -0.21
N VAL A 199 49.95 -27.37 -0.33
CA VAL A 199 48.86 -28.27 0.10
C VAL A 199 48.83 -29.50 -0.81
N ARG A 200 49.04 -30.68 -0.23
CA ARG A 200 48.90 -31.98 -0.93
C ARG A 200 47.46 -32.47 -0.76
N ILE A 201 46.70 -32.53 -1.85
CA ILE A 201 45.34 -33.07 -1.88
C ILE A 201 45.43 -34.60 -1.94
N MET A 202 44.83 -35.31 -0.98
CA MET A 202 44.65 -36.77 -1.03
C MET A 202 43.25 -37.13 -1.56
N PRO A 203 43.05 -38.31 -2.20
CA PRO A 203 41.86 -38.58 -3.00
C PRO A 203 40.56 -38.87 -2.23
N ASN A 204 40.58 -38.89 -0.90
CA ASN A 204 39.39 -39.21 -0.09
C ASN A 204 39.13 -38.06 0.89
N GLY A 205 38.12 -37.25 0.57
CA GLY A 205 37.86 -35.93 1.16
C GLY A 205 37.69 -35.88 2.68
N SER A 206 38.79 -35.64 3.40
CA SER A 206 38.79 -35.13 4.77
C SER A 206 39.97 -34.17 4.93
N PHE A 207 39.72 -32.99 5.52
CA PHE A 207 40.76 -32.02 5.90
C PHE A 207 41.21 -32.32 7.34
N ALA A 208 42.51 -32.46 7.54
CA ALA A 208 43.13 -32.29 8.87
C ALA A 208 43.70 -30.86 8.93
N GLU A 209 43.53 -30.22 10.10
CA GLU A 209 43.79 -28.80 10.38
C GLU A 209 45.12 -28.25 9.86
#